data_AF-A0A2V5QL12-F1
#
_entry.id   AF-A0A2V5QL12-F1
#
_cell.length_a   1.000
_cell.length_b   1.000
_cell.length_c   1.000
_cell.angle_alpha   90.00
_cell.angle_beta   90.00
_cell.angle_gamma   90.00
#
_symmetry.space_group_name_H-M   'P 1'
#
loop_
_entity.id
_entity.type
_entity.pdbx_description
1 polymer ?
#
loop_
_entity_poly.entity_id
_entity_poly.type
_entity_poly.pdbx_seq_one_letter_code
_entity_poly.pdbx_strand_id
1 'polypeptide(L)'
;MFFAAITIAYAQDPLPFWNDTAPKKAIVAFVERVTKEGSPDFVKPEERIATFDNDGTLWAEQPIYFQFAFAIDRVKALAPQHPEWKKQQPFAAVLSGDKKALLASGQKGLMQIMAVSHSGMSTEEFARIVAQW
;
A
#
# COMPACT_ATOMS: atom_id res chain seq x y z
N MET A 1 -1.93 51.28 -30.87
CA MET A 1 -1.99 50.83 -29.46
C MET A 1 -2.34 49.36 -29.46
N PHE A 2 -1.39 48.48 -29.12
CA PHE A 2 -1.64 47.06 -28.88
C PHE A 2 -1.80 46.87 -27.38
N PHE A 3 -2.98 46.44 -26.93
CA PHE A 3 -3.19 46.01 -25.56
C PHE A 3 -2.69 44.57 -25.44
N ALA A 4 -1.57 44.37 -24.75
CA ALA A 4 -1.14 43.05 -24.33
C ALA A 4 -2.02 42.61 -23.14
N ALA A 5 -2.77 41.52 -23.31
CA ALA A 5 -3.48 40.89 -22.21
C ALA A 5 -2.45 40.22 -21.29
N ILE A 6 -2.39 40.66 -20.03
CA ILE A 6 -1.60 40.02 -18.99
C ILE A 6 -2.38 38.80 -18.51
N THR A 7 -1.96 37.62 -18.91
CA THR A 7 -2.41 36.36 -18.32
C THR A 7 -1.75 36.20 -16.96
N ILE A 8 -2.52 36.39 -15.89
CA ILE A 8 -2.10 36.00 -14.54
C ILE A 8 -2.21 34.48 -14.45
N ALA A 9 -1.08 33.79 -14.52
CA ALA A 9 -1.01 32.37 -14.19
C ALA A 9 -1.20 32.23 -12.69
N TYR A 10 -2.40 31.84 -12.24
CA TYR A 10 -2.57 31.33 -10.89
C TYR A 10 -1.76 30.04 -10.80
N ALA A 11 -0.73 30.02 -9.96
CA ALA A 11 -0.13 28.75 -9.55
C ALA A 11 -1.27 27.89 -9.00
N GLN A 12 -1.56 26.76 -9.65
CA GLN A 12 -2.54 25.82 -9.12
C GLN A 12 -2.11 25.43 -7.71
N ASP A 13 -3.06 25.40 -6.78
CA ASP A 13 -2.83 24.89 -5.43
C ASP A 13 -2.08 23.54 -5.54
N PRO A 14 -0.84 23.44 -5.00
CA PRO A 14 -0.01 22.25 -5.21
C PRO A 14 -0.58 21.00 -4.56
N LEU A 15 -1.54 21.14 -3.62
CA LEU A 15 -2.17 20.05 -2.90
C LEU A 15 -3.70 20.26 -2.85
N PRO A 16 -4.42 20.13 -3.99
CA PRO A 16 -5.82 20.55 -4.11
C PRO A 16 -6.80 19.64 -3.34
N PHE A 17 -6.40 18.42 -3.00
CA PHE A 17 -7.19 17.48 -2.18
C PHE A 17 -6.87 17.56 -0.68
N TRP A 18 -6.06 18.54 -0.27
CA TRP A 18 -5.70 18.75 1.13
C TRP A 18 -6.42 19.98 1.68
N ASN A 19 -7.13 19.78 2.80
CA ASN A 19 -7.71 20.89 3.57
C ASN A 19 -6.60 21.84 4.07
N ASP A 20 -6.90 23.14 4.15
CA ASP A 20 -5.96 24.16 4.64
C ASP A 20 -5.71 24.03 6.15
N THR A 21 -4.81 23.11 6.50
CA THR A 21 -4.52 22.68 7.88
C THR A 21 -3.02 22.68 8.13
N ALA A 22 -2.61 22.54 9.39
CA ALA A 22 -1.19 22.53 9.76
C ALA A 22 -0.34 21.51 8.97
N PRO A 23 -0.79 20.26 8.70
CA PRO A 23 -0.03 19.32 7.88
C PRO A 23 0.24 19.81 6.45
N LYS A 24 -0.77 20.33 5.74
CA LYS A 24 -0.59 20.88 4.39
C LYS A 24 0.46 21.99 4.38
N LYS A 25 0.34 22.94 5.32
CA LYS A 25 1.27 24.07 5.47
C LYS A 25 2.69 23.60 5.76
N ALA A 26 2.85 22.61 6.65
CA ALA A 26 4.16 22.06 6.99
C ALA A 26 4.83 21.36 5.80
N ILE A 27 4.09 20.57 5.02
CA ILE A 27 4.61 19.90 3.82
C ILE A 27 5.07 20.92 2.78
N VAL A 28 4.22 21.90 2.43
CA VAL A 28 4.56 22.93 1.43
C VAL A 28 5.77 23.75 1.88
N ALA A 29 5.75 24.25 3.12
CA ALA A 29 6.86 25.06 3.65
C ALA A 29 8.17 24.25 3.77
N PHE A 30 8.10 22.96 4.08
CA PHE A 30 9.28 22.09 4.08
C PHE A 30 9.85 21.94 2.67
N VAL A 31 9.02 21.57 1.69
CA VAL A 31 9.44 21.40 0.29
C VAL A 31 10.04 22.69 -0.27
N GLU A 32 9.39 23.84 -0.08
CA GLU A 32 9.92 25.13 -0.52
C GLU A 32 11.30 25.43 0.08
N ARG A 33 11.45 25.19 1.39
CA ARG A 33 12.67 25.50 2.13
C ARG A 33 13.85 24.62 1.72
N VAL A 34 13.63 23.33 1.46
CA VAL A 34 14.71 22.41 1.07
C VAL A 34 15.01 22.41 -0.43
N THR A 35 14.12 22.99 -1.26
CA THR A 35 14.32 23.06 -2.72
C THR A 35 14.79 24.41 -3.23
N LYS A 36 14.65 25.48 -2.43
CA LYS A 36 15.07 26.84 -2.80
C LYS A 36 16.59 26.99 -2.78
N GLU A 37 17.18 27.26 -3.94
CA GLU A 37 18.61 27.58 -4.06
C GLU A 37 19.00 28.75 -3.15
N GLY A 38 20.14 28.63 -2.47
CA GLY A 38 20.61 29.62 -1.49
C GLY A 38 19.90 29.59 -0.14
N SER A 39 18.89 28.73 0.05
CA SER A 39 18.33 28.44 1.38
C SER A 39 19.38 27.79 2.28
N PRO A 40 19.46 28.15 3.58
CA PRO A 40 20.34 27.46 4.53
C PRO A 40 20.00 25.97 4.69
N ASP A 41 18.76 25.58 4.36
CA ASP A 41 18.29 24.19 4.42
C ASP A 41 18.25 23.52 3.04
N PHE A 42 18.87 24.11 2.01
CA PHE A 42 18.85 23.54 0.66
C PHE A 42 19.42 22.12 0.64
N VAL A 43 18.63 21.18 0.12
CA VAL A 43 19.03 19.79 -0.10
C VAL A 43 19.22 19.59 -1.60
N LYS A 44 20.35 19.00 -2.01
CA LYS A 44 20.62 18.75 -3.42
C LYS A 44 19.58 17.77 -4.00
N PRO A 45 19.19 17.90 -5.28
CA PRO A 45 18.17 17.02 -5.87
C PRO A 45 18.39 15.52 -5.62
N GLU A 46 19.64 15.04 -5.71
CA GLU A 46 20.04 13.65 -5.49
C GLU A 46 19.87 13.16 -4.04
N GLU A 47 19.72 14.06 -3.07
CA GLU A 47 19.54 13.75 -1.64
C GLU A 47 18.07 13.87 -1.19
N ARG A 48 17.16 14.29 -2.08
CA ARG A 48 15.74 14.49 -1.76
C ARG A 48 14.96 13.18 -1.77
N ILE A 49 15.24 12.33 -0.79
CA ILE A 49 14.58 11.03 -0.62
C ILE A 49 13.49 11.14 0.46
N ALA A 50 12.26 10.79 0.10
CA ALA A 50 11.13 10.66 1.03
C ALA A 50 10.63 9.22 1.02
N THR A 51 10.39 8.64 2.19
CA THR A 51 9.83 7.30 2.36
C THR A 51 8.41 7.38 2.87
N PHE A 52 7.56 6.50 2.35
CA PHE A 52 6.16 6.36 2.76
C PHE A 52 5.91 4.90 3.10
N ASP A 53 5.17 4.67 4.19
CA ASP A 53 4.53 3.38 4.40
C ASP A 53 3.42 3.19 3.36
N ASN A 54 2.95 1.95 3.16
CA ASN A 54 1.92 1.63 2.17
C ASN A 54 0.55 1.43 2.83
N ASP A 55 0.41 0.38 3.64
CA ASP A 55 -0.81 0.04 4.38
C ASP A 55 -1.17 1.15 5.38
N GLY A 56 -2.41 1.66 5.32
CA GLY A 56 -2.88 2.74 6.20
C GLY A 56 -2.32 4.13 5.89
N THR A 57 -1.36 4.25 4.98
CA THR A 57 -0.74 5.52 4.57
C THR A 57 -1.09 5.91 3.13
N LEU A 58 -0.77 5.05 2.16
CA LEU A 58 -1.07 5.27 0.74
C LEU A 58 -2.41 4.63 0.31
N TRP A 59 -2.83 3.58 1.02
CA TRP A 59 -4.13 2.92 0.80
C TRP A 59 -4.75 2.40 2.09
N ALA A 60 -5.99 1.92 2.00
CA ALA A 60 -6.71 1.39 3.15
C ALA A 60 -6.10 0.07 3.66
N GLU A 61 -6.19 -0.16 4.97
CA GLU A 61 -5.70 -1.39 5.62
C GLU A 61 -6.79 -2.13 6.42
N GLN A 62 -7.99 -1.53 6.51
CA GLN A 62 -9.11 -2.09 7.24
C GLN A 62 -10.12 -2.73 6.28
N PRO A 63 -10.77 -3.85 6.65
CA PRO A 63 -10.65 -4.54 7.95
C PRO A 63 -9.44 -5.46 8.08
N ILE A 64 -8.68 -5.69 7.00
CA ILE A 64 -7.43 -6.46 6.94
C ILE A 64 -6.55 -5.93 5.80
N TYR A 65 -5.24 -6.15 5.87
CA TYR A 65 -4.32 -5.81 4.77
C TYR A 65 -4.69 -6.53 3.48
N PHE A 66 -4.51 -5.85 2.34
CA PHE A 66 -4.76 -6.42 1.02
C PHE A 66 -3.93 -7.69 0.76
N GLN A 67 -2.68 -7.72 1.24
CA GLN A 67 -1.83 -8.92 1.13
C GLN A 67 -2.44 -10.14 1.84
N PHE A 68 -3.08 -9.94 3.00
CA PHE A 68 -3.76 -11.02 3.71
C PHE A 68 -5.05 -11.43 3.02
N ALA A 69 -5.82 -10.48 2.48
CA ALA A 69 -7.00 -10.79 1.67
C ALA A 69 -6.63 -11.66 0.46
N PHE A 70 -5.58 -11.27 -0.27
CA PHE A 70 -5.00 -12.04 -1.36
C PHE A 70 -4.60 -13.45 -0.91
N ALA A 71 -3.85 -13.57 0.20
CA ALA A 71 -3.38 -14.86 0.70
C ALA A 71 -4.54 -15.82 1.06
N ILE A 72 -5.62 -15.27 1.65
CA ILE A 72 -6.86 -16.02 1.94
C ILE A 72 -7.49 -16.56 0.65
N ASP A 73 -7.61 -15.74 -0.39
CA ASP A 73 -8.21 -16.17 -1.65
C ASP A 73 -7.31 -17.14 -2.42
N ARG A 74 -5.98 -17.00 -2.30
CA ARG A 74 -5.02 -18.00 -2.81
C ARG A 74 -5.19 -19.36 -2.14
N VAL A 75 -5.39 -19.41 -0.83
CA VAL A 75 -5.69 -20.68 -0.13
C VAL A 75 -6.96 -21.32 -0.70
N LYS A 76 -8.03 -20.55 -0.94
CA LYS A 76 -9.26 -21.08 -1.54
C LYS A 76 -9.03 -21.59 -2.96
N ALA A 77 -8.27 -20.86 -3.77
CA ALA A 77 -7.97 -21.24 -5.15
C ALA A 77 -7.11 -22.51 -5.25
N LEU A 78 -6.20 -22.73 -4.29
CA LEU A 78 -5.35 -23.91 -4.22
C LEU A 78 -6.01 -25.10 -3.52
N ALA A 79 -7.07 -24.89 -2.75
CA ALA A 79 -7.75 -25.94 -1.98
C ALA A 79 -8.16 -27.19 -2.77
N PRO A 80 -8.56 -27.13 -4.06
CA PRO A 80 -8.83 -28.34 -4.85
C PRO A 80 -7.63 -29.29 -4.97
N GLN A 81 -6.41 -28.76 -4.89
CA GLN A 81 -5.16 -29.53 -4.94
C GLN A 81 -4.71 -30.02 -3.56
N HIS A 82 -5.36 -29.54 -2.48
CA HIS A 82 -5.00 -29.78 -1.08
C HIS A 82 -6.21 -30.25 -0.25
N PRO A 83 -6.70 -31.49 -0.47
CA PRO A 83 -7.87 -32.00 0.24
C PRO A 83 -7.70 -32.05 1.76
N GLU A 84 -6.47 -32.16 2.26
CA GLU A 84 -6.11 -32.15 3.69
C GLU A 84 -6.44 -30.82 4.38
N TRP A 85 -6.44 -29.70 3.65
CA TRP A 85 -6.73 -28.37 4.19
C TRP A 85 -8.14 -28.23 4.76
N LYS A 86 -9.08 -29.11 4.37
CA LYS A 86 -10.42 -29.16 4.96
C LYS A 86 -10.41 -29.50 6.46
N LYS A 87 -9.36 -30.15 6.95
CA LYS A 87 -9.23 -30.59 8.35
C LYS A 87 -8.02 -29.96 9.06
N GLN A 88 -7.10 -29.35 8.32
CA GLN A 88 -5.87 -28.78 8.87
C GLN A 88 -6.01 -27.28 9.13
N GLN A 89 -5.75 -26.86 10.36
CA GLN A 89 -5.66 -25.43 10.70
C GLN A 89 -4.31 -24.85 10.22
N PRO A 90 -4.27 -23.56 9.80
CA PRO A 90 -5.37 -22.60 9.76
C PRO A 90 -6.24 -22.66 8.49
N PHE A 91 -5.90 -23.52 7.53
CA PHE A 91 -6.59 -23.57 6.22
C PHE A 91 -8.07 -23.92 6.35
N ALA A 92 -8.43 -24.83 7.27
CA ALA A 92 -9.82 -25.17 7.54
C ALA A 92 -10.65 -23.95 8.00
N ALA A 93 -10.08 -23.06 8.82
CA ALA A 93 -10.73 -21.80 9.21
C ALA A 93 -10.91 -20.86 8.01
N VAL A 94 -9.91 -20.78 7.11
CA VAL A 94 -10.02 -19.98 5.87
C VAL A 94 -11.14 -20.51 4.97
N LEU A 95 -11.20 -21.83 4.74
CA LEU A 95 -12.17 -22.45 3.85
C LEU A 95 -13.60 -22.42 4.40
N SER A 96 -13.76 -22.41 5.72
CA SER A 96 -15.06 -22.29 6.38
C SER A 96 -15.50 -20.84 6.65
N GLY A 97 -14.61 -19.86 6.45
CA GLY A 97 -14.87 -18.45 6.75
C GLY A 97 -14.87 -18.11 8.24
N ASP A 98 -14.30 -18.97 9.10
CA ASP A 98 -14.22 -18.75 10.54
C ASP A 98 -13.12 -17.72 10.89
N LYS A 99 -13.52 -16.44 10.85
CA LYS A 99 -12.64 -15.30 11.17
C LYS A 99 -12.10 -15.38 12.60
N LYS A 100 -12.86 -15.92 13.56
CA LYS A 100 -12.43 -15.99 14.97
C LYS A 100 -11.32 -17.02 15.13
N ALA A 101 -11.48 -18.20 14.53
CA ALA A 101 -10.44 -19.22 14.52
C ALA A 101 -9.18 -18.74 13.75
N LEU A 102 -9.38 -18.02 12.64
CA LEU A 102 -8.27 -17.45 11.88
C LEU A 102 -7.48 -16.42 12.70
N LEU A 103 -8.16 -15.49 13.39
CA LEU A 103 -7.51 -14.54 14.30
C LEU A 103 -6.80 -15.24 15.47
N ALA A 104 -7.43 -16.28 16.04
CA ALA A 104 -6.84 -17.06 17.13
C ALA A 104 -5.59 -17.85 16.72
N SER A 105 -5.39 -18.10 15.42
CA SER A 105 -4.18 -18.77 14.90
C SER A 105 -2.90 -17.92 15.04
N GLY A 106 -3.06 -16.61 15.28
CA GLY A 106 -1.97 -15.68 15.52
C GLY A 106 -0.94 -15.61 14.39
N GLN A 107 0.24 -15.09 14.71
CA GLN A 107 1.32 -14.93 13.73
C GLN A 107 1.71 -16.25 13.04
N LYS A 108 1.70 -17.38 13.77
CA LYS A 108 2.07 -18.68 13.21
C LYS A 108 1.11 -19.12 12.11
N GLY A 109 -0.19 -19.02 12.33
CA GLY A 109 -1.18 -19.36 11.32
C GLY A 109 -1.13 -18.42 10.11
N LEU A 110 -0.97 -17.12 10.35
CA LEU A 110 -0.77 -16.14 9.27
C LEU A 110 0.46 -16.49 8.42
N MET A 111 1.60 -16.83 9.03
CA MET A 111 2.79 -17.24 8.30
C MET A 111 2.60 -18.51 7.48
N GLN A 112 1.81 -19.48 7.95
CA GLN A 112 1.49 -20.69 7.17
C GLN A 112 0.65 -20.34 5.94
N ILE A 113 -0.33 -19.45 6.07
CA ILE A 113 -1.15 -18.97 4.96
C ILE A 113 -0.29 -18.20 3.95
N MET A 114 0.59 -17.33 4.44
CA MET A 114 1.54 -16.59 3.60
C MET A 114 2.47 -17.53 2.84
N ALA A 115 3.04 -18.53 3.52
CA ALA A 115 3.96 -19.48 2.90
C ALA A 115 3.32 -20.23 1.73
N VAL A 116 2.12 -20.80 1.90
CA VAL A 116 1.48 -21.58 0.81
C VAL A 116 0.96 -20.72 -0.33
N SER A 117 0.68 -19.43 -0.09
CA SER A 117 0.16 -18.52 -1.11
C SER A 117 1.25 -17.82 -1.93
N HIS A 118 2.50 -17.79 -1.45
CA HIS A 118 3.60 -17.01 -2.03
C HIS A 118 4.85 -17.83 -2.40
N SER A 119 4.84 -19.15 -2.21
CA SER A 119 6.01 -20.01 -2.47
C SER A 119 5.73 -21.08 -3.54
N GLY A 120 6.80 -21.67 -4.09
CA GLY A 120 6.71 -22.74 -5.09
C GLY A 120 6.49 -22.26 -6.52
N MET A 121 6.61 -20.96 -6.80
CA MET A 121 6.45 -20.36 -8.12
C MET A 121 7.56 -19.34 -8.40
N SER A 122 7.77 -18.97 -9.66
CA SER A 122 8.70 -17.89 -10.02
C SER A 122 8.12 -16.52 -9.67
N THR A 123 8.97 -15.49 -9.65
CA THR A 123 8.55 -14.09 -9.44
C THR A 123 7.60 -13.61 -10.53
N GLU A 124 7.79 -14.03 -11.78
CA GLU A 124 6.95 -13.65 -12.92
C GLU A 124 5.58 -14.35 -12.88
N GLU A 125 5.54 -15.59 -12.39
CA GLU A 125 4.30 -16.29 -12.13
C GLU A 125 3.52 -15.65 -10.98
N PHE A 126 4.20 -15.36 -9.88
CA PHE A 126 3.59 -14.68 -8.73
C PHE A 126 3.02 -13.31 -9.14
N ALA A 127 3.78 -12.50 -9.88
CA ALA A 127 3.31 -11.20 -10.36
C ALA A 127 2.04 -11.31 -11.24
N ARG A 128 1.95 -12.33 -12.10
CA ARG A 128 0.73 -12.59 -12.89
C ARG A 128 -0.45 -13.00 -12.02
N ILE A 129 -0.22 -13.83 -11.01
CA ILE A 129 -1.26 -14.25 -10.07
C ILE A 129 -1.81 -13.06 -9.28
N VAL A 130 -0.94 -12.18 -8.77
CA VAL A 130 -1.34 -10.95 -8.06
C VAL A 130 -2.12 -10.02 -8.99
N ALA A 131 -1.68 -9.83 -10.23
CA ALA A 131 -2.34 -8.93 -11.18
C ALA A 131 -3.72 -9.44 -11.67
N GLN A 132 -3.98 -10.75 -11.59
CA GLN A 132 -5.26 -11.35 -11.97
C GLN A 132 -6.30 -11.36 -10.84
N TRP A 133 -5.83 -11.30 -9.59
CA TRP A 133 -6.68 -11.16 -8.42
C TRP A 133 -7.17 -9.71 -8.30
#